data_AF-A0A453FFM4-F1
#
_entry.id   AF-A0A453FFM4-F1
#
_cell.length_a   1.000
_cell.length_b   1.000
_cell.length_c   1.000
_cell.angle_alpha   90.00
_cell.angle_beta   90.00
_cell.angle_gamma   90.00
#
_symmetry.space_group_name_H-M   'P 1'
#
loop_
_entity.id
_entity.type
_entity.pdbx_description
1 polymer ?
#
loop_
_entity_poly.entity_id
_entity_poly.type
_entity_poly.pdbx_seq_one_letter_code
_entity_poly.pdbx_strand_id
1 'polypeptide(L)'
;MLQKQGWRPRRTIIFCSWDAEEYGLTGSTEWVEENREMLSTRAVAYLNIDVSVVGPVLLPSTTPQLDELLLETIKLVQDPDNSSQTVYDSWVKANASPKIQRLGNGGSDYAAFVQHVGIPSTNLIFGEGMGGHFVLLILAVSCIPNGLMELLGL
;
A
#
# COMPACT_ATOMS: atom_id res chain seq x y z
N MET A 1 -3.12 -2.50 19.06
CA MET A 1 -4.39 -1.94 19.58
C MET A 1 -5.63 -2.64 19.02
N LEU A 2 -5.62 -3.36 17.88
CA LEU A 2 -6.71 -4.31 17.52
C LEU A 2 -6.43 -5.75 17.99
N GLN A 3 -5.19 -6.22 17.85
CA GLN A 3 -4.78 -7.55 18.31
C GLN A 3 -4.94 -7.75 19.82
N LYS A 4 -4.68 -6.70 20.62
CA LYS A 4 -4.92 -6.69 22.08
C LYS A 4 -6.41 -6.84 22.44
N GLN A 5 -7.32 -6.53 21.50
CA GLN A 5 -8.77 -6.71 21.62
C GLN A 5 -9.25 -8.04 21.01
N GLY A 6 -8.33 -8.95 20.66
CA GLY A 6 -8.65 -10.27 20.11
C GLY A 6 -8.92 -10.30 18.60
N TRP A 7 -8.88 -9.15 17.91
CA TRP A 7 -9.03 -9.12 16.45
C TRP A 7 -7.83 -9.78 15.76
N ARG A 8 -8.12 -10.61 14.75
CA ARG A 8 -7.13 -11.24 13.89
C ARG A 8 -7.52 -11.03 12.42
N PRO A 9 -6.59 -10.61 11.56
CA PRO A 9 -6.89 -10.46 10.14
C PRO A 9 -7.14 -11.84 9.52
N ARG A 10 -8.05 -11.90 8.54
CA ARG A 10 -8.34 -13.13 7.78
C ARG A 10 -7.13 -13.62 6.96
N ARG A 11 -6.28 -12.68 6.53
CA ARG A 11 -5.05 -12.93 5.75
C ARG A 11 -3.85 -12.40 6.52
N THR A 12 -2.68 -12.97 6.29
CA THR A 12 -1.44 -12.46 6.90
C THR A 12 -1.14 -11.04 6.41
N ILE A 13 -0.67 -10.19 7.32
CA ILE A 13 -0.11 -8.87 7.00
C ILE A 13 1.38 -8.97 7.26
N ILE A 14 2.18 -8.63 6.25
CA ILE A 14 3.63 -8.55 6.33
C ILE A 14 4.02 -7.09 6.35
N PHE A 15 4.98 -6.78 7.20
CA PHE A 15 5.44 -5.44 7.42
C PHE A 15 6.93 -5.36 7.05
N CYS A 16 7.27 -4.48 6.11
CA CYS A 16 8.61 -4.39 5.54
C CYS A 16 9.17 -2.96 5.65
N SER A 17 10.34 -2.82 6.27
CA SER A 17 11.12 -1.58 6.25
C SER A 17 12.28 -1.79 5.30
N TRP A 18 12.25 -1.14 4.14
CA TRP A 18 13.26 -1.31 3.11
C TRP A 18 14.48 -0.44 3.38
N ASP A 19 15.66 -1.00 3.13
CA ASP A 19 16.93 -0.28 3.16
C ASP A 19 17.38 0.00 1.73
N ALA A 20 18.28 0.98 1.57
CA ALA A 20 18.90 1.33 0.30
C ALA A 20 17.89 1.66 -0.84
N GLU A 21 16.73 2.21 -0.49
CA GLU A 21 15.74 2.73 -1.45
C GLU A 21 16.39 3.82 -2.32
N GLU A 22 17.09 4.76 -1.68
CA GLU A 22 17.79 5.89 -2.30
C GLU A 22 18.95 5.48 -3.22
N TYR A 23 19.40 4.22 -3.11
CA TYR A 23 20.47 3.65 -3.94
C TYR A 23 19.92 2.82 -5.10
N GLY A 24 18.63 2.99 -5.41
CA GLY A 24 17.97 2.34 -6.55
C GLY A 24 17.05 1.19 -6.13
N LEU A 25 16.27 1.38 -5.07
CA LEU A 25 15.26 0.44 -4.58
C LEU A 25 15.86 -0.92 -4.20
N THR A 26 17.11 -0.94 -3.74
CA THR A 26 17.90 -2.18 -3.63
C THR A 26 17.25 -3.15 -2.64
N GLY A 27 16.91 -2.70 -1.42
CA GLY A 27 16.38 -3.59 -0.40
C GLY A 27 15.06 -4.25 -0.78
N SER A 28 14.11 -3.50 -1.36
CA SER A 28 12.83 -4.05 -1.81
C SER A 28 12.98 -4.94 -3.03
N THR A 29 13.85 -4.57 -3.97
CA THR A 29 14.09 -5.35 -5.20
C THR A 29 14.69 -6.71 -4.88
N GLU A 30 15.79 -6.75 -4.12
CA GLU A 30 16.45 -8.01 -3.75
C GLU A 30 15.51 -8.93 -2.98
N TRP A 31 14.69 -8.38 -2.07
CA TRP A 31 13.71 -9.17 -1.34
C TRP A 31 12.62 -9.75 -2.25
N VAL A 32 12.13 -8.96 -3.22
CA VAL A 32 11.16 -9.44 -4.21
C VAL A 32 11.76 -10.54 -5.08
N GLU A 33 13.03 -10.42 -5.46
CA GLU A 33 13.74 -11.44 -6.23
C GLU A 33 13.90 -12.73 -5.44
N GLU A 34 14.34 -12.64 -4.17
CA GLU A 34 14.48 -13.81 -3.28
C GLU A 34 13.13 -14.50 -3.01
N ASN A 35 12.05 -13.73 -2.87
CA ASN A 35 10.75 -14.25 -2.45
C ASN A 35 9.74 -14.42 -3.60
N ARG A 36 10.19 -14.34 -4.85
CA ARG A 36 9.36 -14.31 -6.06
C ARG A 36 8.32 -15.42 -6.13
N GLU A 37 8.71 -16.66 -5.82
CA GLU A 37 7.78 -17.81 -5.87
C GLU A 37 6.64 -17.67 -4.85
N MET A 38 6.99 -17.29 -3.62
CA MET A 38 6.02 -17.04 -2.53
C MET A 38 5.08 -15.89 -2.90
N LEU A 39 5.64 -14.81 -3.42
CA LEU A 39 4.90 -13.62 -3.83
C LEU A 39 3.92 -13.91 -4.95
N SER A 40 4.35 -14.62 -6.00
CA SER A 40 3.51 -14.94 -7.17
C SER A 40 2.27 -15.78 -6.83
N THR A 41 2.33 -16.57 -5.76
CA THR A 41 1.25 -17.48 -5.36
C THR A 41 0.42 -16.98 -4.19
N ARG A 42 0.95 -16.05 -3.38
CA ARG A 42 0.34 -15.67 -2.10
C ARG A 42 0.10 -14.17 -1.92
N ALA A 43 0.82 -13.29 -2.60
CA ALA A 43 0.61 -11.85 -2.44
C ALA A 43 -0.69 -11.41 -3.12
N VAL A 44 -1.40 -10.45 -2.52
CA VAL A 44 -2.65 -9.91 -3.09
C VAL A 44 -2.53 -8.41 -3.34
N ALA A 45 -1.86 -7.68 -2.44
CA ALA A 45 -1.61 -6.26 -2.64
C ALA A 45 -0.37 -5.78 -1.89
N TYR A 46 0.35 -4.82 -2.49
CA TYR A 46 1.42 -4.07 -1.84
C TYR A 46 0.99 -2.61 -1.65
N LEU A 47 0.97 -2.15 -0.39
CA LEU A 47 0.66 -0.77 -0.04
C LEU A 47 1.97 -0.08 0.32
N ASN A 48 2.34 0.87 -0.53
CA ASN A 48 3.52 1.70 -0.37
C ASN A 48 3.14 3.01 0.33
N ILE A 49 3.90 3.33 1.37
CA ILE A 49 3.95 4.67 1.95
C ILE A 49 5.43 4.93 2.17
N ASP A 50 5.98 5.87 1.41
CA ASP A 50 7.37 6.31 1.56
C ASP A 50 7.37 7.69 2.18
N VAL A 51 6.99 8.72 1.42
CA VAL A 51 6.72 10.02 2.00
C VAL A 51 5.23 10.11 2.30
N SER A 52 4.87 10.20 3.58
CA SER A 52 3.47 10.28 4.00
C SER A 52 2.85 11.66 3.75
N VAL A 53 3.55 12.74 4.13
CA VAL A 53 3.03 14.11 4.11
C VAL A 53 4.13 15.12 3.76
N VAL A 54 3.88 15.91 2.72
CA VAL A 54 4.65 17.08 2.26
C VAL A 54 3.76 18.30 2.08
N GLY A 55 2.44 18.11 2.02
CA GLY A 55 1.43 19.16 1.85
C GLY A 55 0.02 18.62 2.10
N PRO A 56 -1.04 19.42 1.90
CA PRO A 56 -2.39 19.08 2.35
C PRO A 56 -3.22 18.25 1.35
N VAL A 57 -2.79 18.11 0.10
CA VAL A 57 -3.60 17.50 -0.97
C VAL A 57 -3.18 16.04 -1.19
N LEU A 58 -4.12 15.09 -1.12
CA LEU A 58 -3.86 13.69 -1.47
C LEU A 58 -3.49 13.54 -2.95
N LEU A 59 -2.43 12.78 -3.24
CA LEU A 59 -2.01 12.41 -4.60
C LEU A 59 -2.00 10.87 -4.72
N PRO A 60 -3.17 10.25 -4.96
CA PRO A 60 -3.28 8.81 -4.97
C PRO A 60 -2.71 8.22 -6.27
N SER A 61 -1.85 7.20 -6.15
CA SER A 61 -1.39 6.40 -7.28
C SER A 61 -1.67 4.93 -7.04
N THR A 62 -2.33 4.22 -7.96
CA THR A 62 -2.60 2.79 -7.78
C THR A 62 -2.79 2.03 -9.09
N THR A 63 -2.70 0.71 -9.02
CA THR A 63 -3.09 -0.21 -10.10
C THR A 63 -4.61 -0.24 -10.27
N PRO A 64 -5.16 -0.39 -11.50
CA PRO A 64 -6.61 -0.34 -11.74
C PRO A 64 -7.46 -1.28 -10.88
N GLN A 65 -6.91 -2.44 -10.49
CA GLN A 65 -7.55 -3.43 -9.63
C GLN A 65 -7.91 -2.91 -8.23
N LEU A 66 -7.31 -1.80 -7.79
CA LEU A 66 -7.50 -1.20 -6.46
C LEU A 66 -8.16 0.18 -6.53
N ASP A 67 -8.55 0.67 -7.72
CA ASP A 67 -9.15 2.01 -7.89
C ASP A 67 -10.41 2.19 -7.03
N GLU A 68 -11.35 1.25 -7.15
CA GLU A 68 -12.63 1.31 -6.43
C GLU A 68 -12.41 1.21 -4.91
N LEU A 69 -11.58 0.25 -4.47
CA LEU A 69 -11.25 0.09 -3.05
C LEU A 69 -10.62 1.34 -2.46
N LEU A 70 -9.71 1.99 -3.19
CA LEU A 70 -9.08 3.22 -2.75
C LEU A 70 -10.13 4.33 -2.58
N LEU A 71 -10.98 4.54 -3.59
CA LEU A 71 -12.04 5.56 -3.55
C LEU A 71 -13.03 5.33 -2.41
N GLU A 72 -13.46 4.08 -2.20
CA GLU A 72 -14.33 3.73 -1.07
C GLU A 72 -13.65 4.01 0.26
N THR A 73 -12.36 3.67 0.39
CA THR A 73 -11.60 3.90 1.62
C THR A 73 -11.48 5.39 1.94
N ILE A 74 -11.11 6.23 0.98
CA ILE A 74 -10.91 7.67 1.24
C ILE A 74 -12.22 8.44 1.47
N LYS A 75 -13.38 7.85 1.12
CA LYS A 75 -14.71 8.36 1.50
C LYS A 75 -15.08 8.05 2.96
N LEU A 76 -14.38 7.11 3.61
CA LEU A 76 -14.62 6.75 5.01
C LEU A 76 -13.70 7.51 5.98
N VAL A 77 -12.60 8.08 5.48
CA VAL A 77 -11.62 8.81 6.29
C VAL A 77 -11.99 10.28 6.35
N GLN A 78 -12.10 10.82 7.55
CA GLN A 78 -12.32 12.26 7.77
C GLN A 78 -11.06 13.04 7.43
N ASP A 79 -11.22 14.21 6.81
CA ASP A 79 -10.11 15.13 6.57
C ASP A 79 -9.56 15.65 7.92
N PRO A 80 -8.26 15.51 8.19
CA PRO A 80 -7.65 15.98 9.44
C PRO A 80 -7.72 17.50 9.62
N ASP A 81 -7.71 18.28 8.53
CA ASP A 81 -7.77 19.74 8.54
C ASP A 81 -9.22 20.26 8.56
N ASN A 82 -10.18 19.44 8.14
CA ASN A 82 -11.60 19.78 8.14
C ASN A 82 -12.51 18.57 8.43
N SER A 83 -12.90 18.40 9.68
CA SER A 83 -13.78 17.31 10.13
C SER A 83 -15.22 17.36 9.59
N SER A 84 -15.59 18.39 8.81
CA SER A 84 -16.89 18.43 8.14
C SER A 84 -16.93 17.67 6.82
N GLN A 85 -15.80 17.15 6.35
CA GLN A 85 -15.67 16.52 5.03
C GLN A 85 -14.72 15.32 5.09
N THR A 86 -14.81 14.46 4.07
CA THR A 86 -13.93 13.30 3.93
C THR A 86 -12.67 13.66 3.15
N VAL A 87 -11.63 12.83 3.24
CA VAL A 87 -10.42 12.98 2.40
C VAL A 87 -10.78 12.97 0.91
N TYR A 88 -11.79 12.18 0.51
CA TYR A 88 -12.33 12.20 -0.84
C TYR A 88 -12.87 13.58 -1.25
N ASP A 89 -13.67 14.22 -0.40
CA ASP A 89 -14.27 15.52 -0.70
C ASP A 89 -13.19 16.60 -0.88
N SER A 90 -12.17 16.59 -0.01
CA SER A 90 -11.02 17.49 -0.08
C SER A 90 -10.21 17.27 -1.37
N TRP A 91 -9.97 16.01 -1.72
CA TRP A 91 -9.24 15.65 -2.93
C TRP A 91 -9.95 16.09 -4.21
N VAL A 92 -11.27 15.87 -4.30
CA VAL A 92 -12.09 16.31 -5.44
C VAL A 92 -12.18 17.83 -5.51
N LYS A 93 -12.25 18.53 -4.37
CA LYS A 93 -12.30 19.99 -4.31
C LYS A 93 -10.97 20.64 -4.72
N ALA A 94 -9.85 20.04 -4.35
CA ALA A 94 -8.51 20.55 -4.67
C ALA A 94 -8.12 20.34 -6.14
N ASN A 95 -8.73 19.37 -6.83
CA ASN A 95 -8.37 18.99 -8.20
C ASN A 95 -9.53 19.20 -9.17
N ALA A 96 -9.39 20.09 -10.15
CA ALA A 96 -10.42 20.35 -11.17
C ALA A 96 -10.77 19.11 -12.03
N SER A 97 -9.91 18.10 -12.04
CA SER A 97 -10.14 16.80 -12.68
C SER A 97 -9.46 15.72 -11.85
N PRO A 98 -10.08 15.27 -10.75
CA PRO A 98 -9.47 14.34 -9.81
C PRO A 98 -9.22 13.01 -10.53
N LYS A 99 -7.96 12.60 -10.59
CA LYS A 99 -7.55 11.38 -11.28
C LYS A 99 -6.57 10.61 -10.42
N ILE A 100 -6.85 9.33 -10.25
CA ILE A 100 -5.91 8.38 -9.67
C ILE A 100 -4.77 8.19 -10.67
N GLN A 101 -3.56 8.52 -10.23
CA GLN A 101 -2.34 8.32 -11.00
C GLN A 101 -2.02 6.83 -11.12
N ARG A 102 -1.24 6.46 -12.14
CA ARG A 102 -0.84 5.06 -12.36
C ARG A 102 0.56 4.82 -11.80
N LEU A 103 0.73 3.67 -11.17
CA LEU A 103 2.05 3.15 -10.86
C LEU A 103 2.70 2.67 -12.17
N GLY A 104 3.97 2.98 -12.36
CA GLY A 104 4.66 2.73 -13.63
C GLY A 104 5.99 3.47 -13.75
N ASN A 105 6.22 4.50 -12.93
CA ASN A 105 7.56 5.02 -12.69
C ASN A 105 8.29 4.13 -11.65
N GLY A 106 9.61 4.28 -11.55
CA GLY A 106 10.46 3.59 -10.58
C GLY A 106 10.76 4.47 -9.36
N GLY A 107 9.79 5.25 -8.88
CA GLY A 107 10.01 6.30 -7.90
C GLY A 107 9.81 5.91 -6.43
N SER A 108 9.57 4.62 -6.13
CA SER A 108 9.57 4.05 -4.77
C SER A 108 9.50 2.52 -4.83
N ASP A 109 9.54 1.85 -3.67
CA ASP A 109 9.66 0.40 -3.52
C ASP A 109 8.54 -0.43 -4.18
N TYR A 110 7.40 0.16 -4.54
CA TYR A 110 6.34 -0.53 -5.30
C TYR A 110 6.79 -1.00 -6.69
N ALA A 111 7.90 -0.46 -7.23
CA ALA A 111 8.34 -0.74 -8.60
C ALA A 111 8.55 -2.23 -8.85
N ALA A 112 9.29 -2.92 -7.98
CA ALA A 112 9.54 -4.36 -8.10
C ALA A 112 8.23 -5.16 -7.98
N PHE A 113 7.33 -4.79 -7.06
CA PHE A 113 6.05 -5.47 -6.88
C PHE A 113 5.17 -5.37 -8.13
N VAL A 114 4.97 -4.18 -8.69
CA VAL A 114 4.09 -3.98 -9.85
C VAL A 114 4.74 -4.50 -11.14
N GLN A 115 6.01 -4.15 -11.38
CA GLN A 115 6.64 -4.30 -12.69
C GLN A 115 7.36 -5.64 -12.85
N HIS A 116 7.90 -6.21 -11.77
CA HIS A 116 8.70 -7.42 -11.83
C HIS A 116 7.89 -8.69 -11.51
N VAL A 117 6.95 -8.62 -10.56
CA VAL A 117 6.16 -9.77 -10.11
C VAL A 117 4.64 -9.59 -10.23
N GLY A 118 4.15 -8.46 -10.74
CA GLY A 118 2.75 -8.26 -11.13
C GLY A 118 1.76 -8.15 -9.96
N ILE A 119 2.21 -7.71 -8.78
CA ILE A 119 1.36 -7.55 -7.59
C ILE A 119 0.60 -6.20 -7.67
N PRO A 120 -0.74 -6.21 -7.53
CA PRO A 120 -1.53 -4.98 -7.40
C PRO A 120 -0.97 -4.10 -6.29
N SER A 121 -0.77 -2.81 -6.56
CA SER A 121 -0.10 -1.94 -5.60
C SER A 121 -0.71 -0.56 -5.54
N THR A 122 -0.52 0.12 -4.41
CA THR A 122 -0.94 1.49 -4.17
C THR A 122 0.22 2.27 -3.57
N ASN A 123 0.35 3.55 -3.93
CA ASN A 123 1.22 4.52 -3.27
C ASN A 123 0.37 5.72 -2.82
N LEU A 124 0.52 6.11 -1.55
CA LEU A 124 -0.23 7.22 -0.95
C LEU A 124 0.71 8.28 -0.40
N ILE A 125 0.49 9.53 -0.80
CA ILE A 125 1.21 10.72 -0.35
C ILE A 125 0.24 11.90 -0.27
N PHE A 126 0.42 12.76 0.73
CA PHE A 126 -0.20 14.06 0.79
C PHE A 126 0.81 15.15 0.40
N GLY A 127 0.54 15.90 -0.68
CA GLY A 127 1.32 17.04 -1.17
C GLY A 127 2.40 16.68 -2.19
N GLU A 128 2.83 17.70 -2.94
CA GLU A 128 3.95 17.62 -3.90
C GLU A 128 5.19 18.27 -3.27
N GLY A 129 6.31 17.55 -3.23
CA GLY A 129 7.61 18.07 -2.82
C GLY A 129 8.60 16.96 -2.44
N MET A 130 9.89 17.30 -2.35
CA MET A 130 10.93 16.40 -1.82
C MET A 130 10.80 16.35 -0.29
N GLY A 131 9.85 15.56 0.21
CA GLY A 131 9.75 15.24 1.64
C GLY A 131 10.80 14.21 2.02
N GLY A 132 11.25 14.22 3.29
CA GLY A 132 12.13 13.17 3.80
C GLY A 132 11.43 11.81 3.73
N HIS A 133 12.16 10.82 3.19
CA HIS A 133 11.69 9.45 2.99
C HIS A 133 11.47 8.76 4.35
N PHE A 134 10.24 8.33 4.62
CA PHE A 134 9.84 7.65 5.85
C PHE A 134 8.97 6.43 5.51
N VAL A 135 9.64 5.36 5.08
CA VAL A 135 9.01 4.10 4.66
C VAL A 135 8.12 3.51 5.76
N LEU A 136 6.82 3.36 5.50
CA LEU A 136 5.88 2.66 6.36
C LEU A 136 4.85 1.80 5.56
N LEU A 137 5.15 0.50 5.47
CA LEU A 137 4.24 -0.65 5.62
C LEU A 137 2.81 -0.60 5.04
N ILE A 138 2.49 -1.54 4.13
CA ILE A 138 1.70 -2.78 4.39
C ILE A 138 1.84 -3.71 3.17
N LEU A 139 2.38 -4.92 3.32
CA LEU A 139 2.17 -6.01 2.36
C LEU A 139 1.00 -6.87 2.86
N ALA A 140 -0.07 -6.96 2.07
CA ALA A 140 -1.05 -8.02 2.22
C ALA A 140 -0.60 -9.12 1.22
N VAL A 141 -0.16 -10.30 1.65
CA VAL A 141 -1.07 -11.38 2.06
C VAL A 141 -0.29 -12.63 2.45
N SER A 142 -0.97 -13.51 3.18
CA SER A 142 -0.84 -14.94 2.95
C SER A 142 -2.15 -15.68 3.21
N CYS A 143 -2.52 -16.64 2.35
CA CYS A 143 -3.49 -17.67 2.68
C CYS A 143 -2.81 -18.67 3.63
N ILE A 144 -3.48 -19.08 4.70
CA ILE A 144 -2.97 -20.09 5.64
C ILE A 144 -2.59 -21.33 4.82
N PRO A 145 -1.38 -21.90 4.96
CA PRO A 145 -1.07 -23.18 4.32
C PRO A 145 -2.11 -24.19 4.76
N ASN A 146 -2.57 -25.05 3.85
CA ASN A 146 -3.50 -26.15 4.14
C ASN A 146 -2.86 -27.20 5.07
N GLY A 147 -2.56 -26.84 6.31
CA GLY A 147 -2.01 -27.68 7.36
C GLY A 147 -2.61 -27.39 8.74
N LEU A 148 -3.67 -26.57 8.81
CA LEU A 148 -4.44 -26.36 10.04
C LEU A 148 -5.93 -26.74 9.87
N MET A 149 -6.21 -27.69 8.96
CA MET A 149 -7.44 -28.49 9.06
C MET A 149 -7.22 -29.74 9.93
N GLU A 150 -5.96 -30.09 10.24
CA GLU A 150 -5.60 -31.31 10.98
C GLU A 150 -5.59 -31.15 12.53
N LEU A 151 -5.98 -29.98 13.03
CA LEU A 151 -6.19 -29.72 14.46
C LEU A 151 -7.67 -29.49 14.81
N LEU A 152 -8.56 -29.71 13.84
CA LEU A 152 -10.02 -29.73 14.00
C LEU A 152 -10.64 -31.10 13.67
N GLY A 153 -9.82 -32.13 13.39
CA GLY A 153 -10.29 -33.50 13.16
C GLY A 153 -10.60 -33.84 11.70
N LEU A 154 -9.61 -33.66 10.82
CA LEU A 154 -8.96 -34.82 10.22
C LEU A 154 -7.56 -34.95 10.81
#